data_AF-A0A1S1EKF0-F1
#
_entry.id   AF-A0A1S1EKF0-F1
#
_cell.length_a   1.000
_cell.length_b   1.000
_cell.length_c   1.000
_cell.angle_alpha   90.00
_cell.angle_beta   90.00
_cell.angle_gamma   90.00
#
_symmetry.space_group_name_H-M   'P 1'
#
loop_
_entity.id
_entity.type
_entity.pdbx_description
1 polymer ?
#
loop_
_entity_poly.entity_id
_entity_poly.type
_entity_poly.pdbx_seq_one_letter_code
_entity_poly.pdbx_strand_id
1 'polypeptide(L)'
;MTSRTTVALTTATLALASLTACGESAEQVAPETNAEASAEASVEPETVTVTTGADDADDVDDADDAGAAAPAPAAPAAAGELPTAVTDYTQEARAEMAEEGVSEADVEAALTAARNGEAEVEWDDDGYWEIEWRDIEVDINADGLVLDVDR
;
A
#
# COMPACT_ATOMS: atom_id res chain seq x y z
N MET A 1 -9.89 38.25 -8.59
CA MET A 1 -9.83 38.82 -7.23
C MET A 1 -9.18 37.79 -6.33
N THR A 2 -8.01 38.13 -5.81
CA THR A 2 -7.14 37.26 -5.03
C THR A 2 -7.61 37.27 -3.58
N SER A 3 -7.97 36.12 -3.02
CA SER A 3 -8.13 35.96 -1.57
C SER A 3 -7.12 34.93 -1.08
N ARG A 4 -6.00 35.45 -0.56
CA ARG A 4 -5.01 34.71 0.21
C ARG A 4 -5.49 34.69 1.66
N THR A 5 -5.82 33.52 2.19
CA THR A 5 -6.07 33.35 3.63
C THR A 5 -4.91 32.59 4.24
N THR A 6 -4.09 33.33 4.99
CA THR A 6 -2.99 32.83 5.81
C THR A 6 -3.56 32.39 7.16
N VAL A 7 -3.30 31.15 7.59
CA VAL A 7 -3.54 30.70 8.97
C VAL A 7 -2.23 30.17 9.54
N ALA A 8 -1.93 30.62 10.75
CA ALA A 8 -0.64 30.53 11.43
C ALA A 8 -0.40 29.17 12.10
N LEU A 9 0.86 28.72 12.08
CA LEU A 9 1.36 27.56 12.83
C LEU A 9 1.34 27.84 14.35
N THR A 10 0.77 26.93 15.13
CA THR A 10 0.95 26.87 16.58
C THR A 10 1.81 25.66 16.94
N THR A 11 3.06 25.92 17.34
CA THR A 11 3.97 24.95 17.97
C THR A 11 3.57 24.71 19.42
N ALA A 12 3.34 23.46 19.82
CA ALA A 12 3.23 23.05 21.22
C ALA A 12 4.38 22.11 21.60
N THR A 13 5.25 22.60 22.49
CA THR A 13 6.43 21.91 23.02
C THR A 13 6.14 21.16 24.32
N LEU A 14 6.65 19.92 24.39
CA LEU A 14 7.18 19.12 25.51
C LEU A 14 6.42 18.98 26.84
N ALA A 15 6.29 17.72 27.28
CA ALA A 15 6.61 17.32 28.66
C ALA A 15 7.09 15.86 28.72
N LEU A 16 8.37 15.65 29.05
CA LEU A 16 8.92 14.37 29.53
C LEU A 16 8.46 14.15 30.97
N ALA A 17 7.84 13.01 31.26
CA ALA A 17 7.60 12.55 32.63
C ALA A 17 8.46 11.33 32.93
N SER A 18 9.14 11.43 34.07
CA SER A 18 10.29 10.64 34.51
C SER A 18 9.98 9.20 34.92
N LEU A 19 11.01 8.38 34.82
CA LEU A 19 11.13 7.02 35.35
C LEU A 19 10.78 6.94 36.84
N THR A 20 9.89 6.03 37.21
CA THR A 20 9.82 5.50 38.58
C THR A 20 10.47 4.12 38.60
N ALA A 21 11.63 4.07 39.24
CA ALA A 21 12.29 2.84 39.68
C ALA A 21 11.82 2.54 41.11
N CYS A 22 11.27 1.35 41.35
CA CYS A 22 11.43 0.59 42.61
C CYS A 22 10.63 -0.73 42.56
N GLY A 23 11.26 -1.81 43.00
CA GLY A 23 10.64 -3.13 43.20
C GLY A 23 11.58 -4.25 42.72
N GLU A 24 12.72 -4.46 43.38
CA GLU A 24 12.90 -5.29 44.59
C GLU A 24 12.88 -6.80 44.30
N SER A 25 14.07 -7.40 44.47
CA SER A 25 14.38 -8.79 44.84
C SER A 25 13.99 -9.94 43.90
N ALA A 26 14.98 -10.57 43.26
CA ALA A 26 15.47 -11.89 43.71
C ALA A 26 16.61 -12.39 42.80
N GLU A 27 17.73 -12.62 43.44
CA GLU A 27 18.88 -13.40 42.98
C GLU A 27 18.46 -14.87 42.86
N GLN A 28 18.43 -15.45 41.65
CA GLN A 28 18.71 -16.88 41.49
C GLN A 28 18.87 -17.40 40.05
N VAL A 29 19.96 -18.15 39.91
CA VAL A 29 20.30 -19.28 39.02
C VAL A 29 20.39 -19.09 37.50
N ALA A 30 21.54 -19.58 37.03
CA ALA A 30 21.97 -19.78 35.65
C ALA A 30 20.95 -20.51 34.77
N PRO A 31 21.18 -20.44 33.45
CA PRO A 31 21.48 -21.72 32.80
C PRO A 31 22.72 -21.66 31.90
N GLU A 32 23.70 -22.52 32.20
CA GLU A 32 24.43 -23.19 31.13
C GLU A 32 23.47 -24.19 30.48
N THR A 33 23.14 -24.01 29.22
CA THR A 33 22.68 -25.11 28.36
C THR A 33 23.17 -24.84 26.95
N ASN A 34 24.25 -25.56 26.65
CA ASN A 34 24.68 -25.96 25.33
C ASN A 34 23.49 -26.51 24.53
N ALA A 35 23.18 -25.90 23.39
CA ALA A 35 22.39 -26.52 22.34
C ALA A 35 22.95 -26.08 21.00
N GLU A 36 23.88 -26.89 20.48
CA GLU A 36 24.13 -27.00 19.05
C GLU A 36 22.79 -27.25 18.34
N ALA A 37 22.50 -26.43 17.34
CA ALA A 37 21.55 -26.76 16.30
C ALA A 37 22.13 -26.28 14.98
N SER A 38 22.88 -27.18 14.36
CA SER A 38 23.10 -27.17 12.91
C SER A 38 21.76 -27.11 12.20
N ALA A 39 21.62 -26.12 11.33
CA ALA A 39 20.69 -26.17 10.22
C ALA A 39 21.36 -25.46 9.04
N GLU A 40 22.16 -26.23 8.31
CA GLU A 40 22.58 -25.92 6.95
C GLU A 40 21.31 -25.96 6.08
N ALA A 41 20.78 -24.80 5.71
CA ALA A 41 19.76 -24.70 4.66
C ALA A 41 20.48 -24.31 3.37
N SER A 42 20.69 -25.34 2.57
CA SER A 42 21.32 -25.33 1.26
C SER A 42 20.64 -24.33 0.32
N VAL A 43 21.47 -23.48 -0.27
CA VAL A 43 21.16 -22.56 -1.36
C VAL A 43 21.46 -23.29 -2.66
N GLU A 44 20.46 -23.56 -3.50
CA GLU A 44 20.63 -23.75 -4.95
C GLU A 44 19.35 -23.28 -5.68
N PRO A 45 19.39 -22.13 -6.38
CA PRO A 45 18.37 -21.75 -7.35
C PRO A 45 18.71 -22.23 -8.78
N GLU A 46 17.72 -22.08 -9.65
CA GLU A 46 17.78 -21.97 -11.12
C GLU A 46 17.42 -23.23 -11.94
N THR A 47 16.21 -23.21 -12.52
CA THR A 47 15.91 -23.97 -13.73
C THR A 47 15.81 -22.99 -14.90
N VAL A 48 16.85 -23.01 -15.73
CA VAL A 48 16.95 -22.27 -16.99
C VAL A 48 16.21 -23.06 -18.07
N THR A 49 15.20 -22.46 -18.69
CA THR A 49 14.70 -22.90 -20.00
C THR A 49 14.83 -21.76 -20.98
N VAL A 50 15.67 -21.98 -21.99
CA VAL A 50 16.03 -21.01 -23.03
C VAL A 50 15.82 -21.66 -24.39
N THR A 51 15.29 -20.85 -25.32
CA THR A 51 15.45 -20.92 -26.80
C THR A 51 14.55 -21.92 -27.52
N THR A 52 13.89 -21.64 -28.65
CA THR A 52 13.80 -20.56 -29.68
C THR A 52 12.59 -20.96 -30.56
N GLY A 53 11.82 -20.13 -31.27
CA GLY A 53 12.12 -18.95 -32.09
C GLY A 53 11.55 -19.18 -33.50
N ALA A 54 11.03 -18.10 -34.12
CA ALA A 54 10.47 -17.96 -35.49
C ALA A 54 9.00 -18.42 -35.65
N ASP A 55 8.08 -17.71 -36.33
CA ASP A 55 8.14 -16.83 -37.51
C ASP A 55 6.96 -15.81 -37.42
N ASP A 56 7.16 -14.53 -37.73
CA ASP A 56 6.78 -13.87 -39.01
C ASP A 56 5.26 -13.67 -39.21
N ALA A 57 4.80 -12.42 -39.04
CA ALA A 57 3.82 -11.79 -39.92
C ALA A 57 3.70 -10.29 -39.59
N ASP A 58 4.30 -9.51 -40.49
CA ASP A 58 3.85 -8.20 -40.99
C ASP A 58 2.34 -7.94 -40.80
N ASP A 59 1.97 -6.90 -40.04
CA ASP A 59 0.80 -6.07 -40.38
C ASP A 59 0.94 -4.71 -39.69
N VAL A 60 1.40 -3.73 -40.45
CA VAL A 60 1.26 -2.31 -40.14
C VAL A 60 -0.11 -1.87 -40.67
N ASP A 61 -1.14 -1.88 -39.82
CA ASP A 61 -2.38 -1.16 -40.11
C ASP A 61 -2.55 -0.01 -39.12
N ASP A 62 -2.33 1.17 -39.69
CA ASP A 62 -2.68 2.47 -39.18
C ASP A 62 -4.22 2.58 -39.15
N ALA A 63 -4.80 2.46 -37.96
CA ALA A 63 -6.19 2.80 -37.72
C ALA A 63 -6.28 3.77 -36.53
N ASP A 64 -6.28 5.05 -36.87
CA ASP A 64 -6.90 6.14 -36.14
C ASP A 64 -8.30 5.68 -35.63
N ASP A 65 -8.42 5.40 -34.33
CA ASP A 65 -9.71 5.39 -33.66
C ASP A 65 -9.54 5.97 -32.25
N ALA A 66 -10.02 7.21 -32.15
CA ALA A 66 -10.38 7.97 -30.97
C ALA A 66 -10.29 7.22 -29.63
N GLY A 67 -9.59 7.85 -28.69
CA GLY A 67 -9.68 7.53 -27.27
C GLY A 67 -11.13 7.48 -26.80
N ALA A 68 -11.67 6.27 -26.77
CA ALA A 68 -12.73 5.88 -25.87
C ALA A 68 -12.02 5.21 -24.71
N ALA A 69 -11.91 5.91 -23.58
CA ALA A 69 -11.66 5.23 -22.31
C ALA A 69 -12.65 4.06 -22.24
N ALA A 70 -12.10 2.84 -22.19
CA ALA A 70 -12.92 1.67 -21.96
C ALA A 70 -13.71 1.94 -20.67
N PRO A 71 -15.01 1.65 -20.61
CA PRO A 71 -15.71 1.73 -19.35
C PRO A 71 -15.00 0.76 -18.39
N ALA A 72 -14.50 1.28 -17.26
CA ALA A 72 -13.96 0.48 -16.17
C ALA A 72 -14.91 -0.69 -15.90
N PRO A 73 -14.42 -1.95 -15.83
CA PRO A 73 -15.27 -3.08 -15.56
C PRO A 73 -16.06 -2.85 -14.26
N ALA A 74 -17.37 -3.08 -14.33
CA ALA A 74 -18.22 -2.98 -13.16
C ALA A 74 -17.78 -4.04 -12.13
N ALA A 75 -17.45 -3.61 -10.92
CA ALA A 75 -17.03 -4.46 -9.80
C ALA A 75 -17.92 -5.73 -9.68
N PRO A 76 -17.34 -6.93 -9.54
CA PRO A 76 -18.10 -8.17 -9.46
C PRO A 76 -19.01 -8.17 -8.23
N ALA A 77 -20.16 -8.85 -8.35
CA ALA A 77 -21.19 -8.95 -7.30
C ALA A 77 -20.75 -9.62 -5.98
N ALA A 78 -19.48 -10.02 -5.86
CA ALA A 78 -18.86 -10.57 -4.66
C ALA A 78 -17.89 -9.61 -3.97
N ALA A 79 -17.56 -8.47 -4.61
CA ALA A 79 -16.86 -7.38 -3.96
C ALA A 79 -17.72 -6.90 -2.78
N GLY A 80 -17.12 -6.74 -1.60
CA GLY A 80 -17.82 -6.28 -0.41
C GLY A 80 -18.32 -4.85 -0.53
N GLU A 81 -18.37 -4.12 0.58
CA GLU A 81 -18.46 -2.66 0.50
C GLU A 81 -17.04 -2.08 0.61
N LEU A 82 -16.80 -0.93 -0.03
CA LEU A 82 -15.57 -0.17 0.16
C LEU A 82 -15.41 0.16 1.67
N PRO A 83 -14.22 -0.05 2.26
CA PRO A 83 -14.01 0.20 3.68
C PRO A 83 -14.30 1.67 4.03
N THR A 84 -14.77 1.88 5.25
CA THR A 84 -15.15 3.23 5.71
C THR A 84 -13.95 4.06 6.19
N ALA A 85 -12.85 3.40 6.55
CA ALA A 85 -11.62 4.02 7.05
C ALA A 85 -10.42 3.14 6.75
N VAL A 86 -9.25 3.75 6.68
CA VAL A 86 -7.95 3.05 6.70
C VAL A 86 -7.70 2.53 8.12
N THR A 87 -7.31 1.27 8.25
CA THR A 87 -7.05 0.62 9.54
C THR A 87 -5.56 0.43 9.80
N ASP A 88 -4.77 0.10 8.78
CA ASP A 88 -3.31 0.06 8.81
C ASP A 88 -2.74 0.13 7.39
N TYR A 89 -1.42 0.01 7.26
CA TYR A 89 -0.68 -0.02 5.99
C TYR A 89 0.32 -1.17 6.02
N THR A 90 0.43 -1.90 4.91
CA THR A 90 1.52 -2.86 4.70
C THR A 90 2.88 -2.15 4.71
N GLN A 91 3.95 -2.95 4.80
CA GLN A 91 5.31 -2.40 4.72
C GLN A 91 5.65 -1.86 3.33
N GLU A 92 5.07 -2.46 2.28
CA GLU A 92 5.20 -2.04 0.88
C GLU A 92 4.55 -0.68 0.67
N ALA A 93 3.25 -0.55 0.95
CA ALA A 93 2.54 0.75 0.90
C ALA A 93 3.28 1.87 1.67
N ARG A 94 3.83 1.58 2.85
CA ARG A 94 4.59 2.59 3.62
C ARG A 94 5.90 3.01 2.93
N ALA A 95 6.54 2.11 2.21
CA ALA A 95 7.74 2.40 1.44
C ALA A 95 7.39 3.24 0.20
N GLU A 96 6.39 2.81 -0.57
CA GLU A 96 5.95 3.50 -1.78
C GLU A 96 5.42 4.89 -1.48
N MET A 97 4.59 5.04 -0.45
CA MET A 97 4.17 6.37 0.03
C MET A 97 5.35 7.31 0.34
N ALA A 98 6.45 6.76 0.87
CA ALA A 98 7.65 7.56 1.16
C ALA A 98 8.46 7.90 -0.10
N GLU A 99 8.46 7.02 -1.10
CA GLU A 99 9.13 7.20 -2.39
C GLU A 99 8.36 8.16 -3.31
N GLU A 100 7.05 7.98 -3.40
CA GLU A 100 6.10 8.75 -4.21
C GLU A 100 5.69 10.07 -3.55
N GLY A 101 6.03 10.25 -2.27
CA GLY A 101 5.72 11.45 -1.49
C GLY A 101 4.23 11.61 -1.22
N VAL A 102 3.51 10.50 -1.10
CA VAL A 102 2.09 10.43 -0.73
C VAL A 102 1.97 10.40 0.80
N SER A 103 1.13 11.25 1.37
CA SER A 103 0.90 11.26 2.82
C SER A 103 -0.31 10.41 3.21
N GLU A 104 -0.38 9.98 4.48
CA GLU A 104 -1.55 9.26 5.01
C GLU A 104 -2.85 10.06 4.80
N ALA A 105 -2.76 11.40 4.90
CA ALA A 105 -3.89 12.29 4.65
C ALA A 105 -4.36 12.30 3.19
N ASP A 106 -3.45 12.06 2.23
CA ASP A 106 -3.81 11.95 0.81
C ASP A 106 -4.56 10.63 0.56
N VAL A 107 -4.11 9.53 1.17
CA VAL A 107 -4.78 8.22 1.12
C VAL A 107 -6.18 8.30 1.76
N GLU A 108 -6.30 8.93 2.93
CA GLU A 108 -7.61 9.16 3.57
C GLU A 108 -8.53 10.03 2.70
N ALA A 109 -7.97 11.00 1.97
CA ALA A 109 -8.73 11.84 1.05
C ALA A 109 -9.20 11.06 -0.18
N ALA A 110 -8.36 10.18 -0.74
CA ALA A 110 -8.73 9.27 -1.82
C ALA A 110 -9.88 8.34 -1.39
N LEU A 111 -9.76 7.71 -0.21
CA LEU A 111 -10.83 6.86 0.34
C LEU A 111 -12.13 7.64 0.58
N THR A 112 -12.03 8.87 1.07
CA THR A 112 -13.21 9.73 1.25
C THR A 112 -13.85 10.10 -0.08
N ALA A 113 -13.06 10.44 -1.09
CA ALA A 113 -13.52 10.76 -2.43
C ALA A 113 -14.23 9.56 -3.07
N ALA A 114 -13.63 8.38 -2.99
CA ALA A 114 -14.22 7.11 -3.43
C ALA A 114 -15.60 6.88 -2.81
N ARG A 115 -15.73 7.06 -1.49
CA ARG A 115 -17.02 6.91 -0.79
C ARG A 115 -18.06 7.97 -1.17
N ASN A 116 -17.64 9.13 -1.66
CA ASN A 116 -18.51 10.17 -2.17
C ASN A 116 -18.84 10.02 -3.66
N GLY A 117 -18.25 9.04 -4.36
CA GLY A 117 -18.35 8.89 -5.81
C GLY A 117 -17.57 9.94 -6.59
N GLU A 118 -16.50 10.47 -6.00
CA GLU A 118 -15.59 11.48 -6.56
C GLU A 118 -14.25 10.88 -7.04
N ALA A 119 -14.04 9.57 -6.86
CA ALA A 119 -12.90 8.80 -7.34
C ALA A 119 -13.40 7.59 -8.15
N GLU A 120 -12.55 7.08 -9.03
CA GLU A 120 -12.80 5.83 -9.73
C GLU A 120 -12.48 4.69 -8.75
N VAL A 121 -13.38 3.70 -8.68
CA VAL A 121 -13.30 2.60 -7.72
C VAL A 121 -13.57 1.32 -8.46
N GLU A 122 -12.57 0.46 -8.50
CA GLU A 122 -12.64 -0.87 -9.10
C GLU A 122 -12.37 -1.92 -8.04
N TRP A 123 -12.95 -3.10 -8.24
CA TRP A 123 -12.60 -4.26 -7.43
C TRP A 123 -11.75 -5.17 -8.30
N ASP A 124 -10.52 -5.37 -7.85
CA ASP A 124 -9.55 -6.22 -8.52
C ASP A 124 -9.79 -7.71 -8.23
N ASP A 125 -9.39 -8.59 -9.14
CA ASP A 125 -9.60 -10.04 -8.98
C ASP A 125 -8.72 -10.68 -7.91
N ASP A 126 -7.63 -10.02 -7.50
CA ASP A 126 -6.79 -10.41 -6.37
C ASP A 126 -7.40 -10.06 -4.99
N GLY A 127 -8.54 -9.36 -4.97
CA GLY A 127 -9.40 -9.25 -3.78
C GLY A 127 -9.22 -7.98 -2.95
N TYR A 128 -8.83 -6.88 -3.61
CA TYR A 128 -8.79 -5.54 -3.04
C TYR A 128 -9.60 -4.56 -3.89
N TRP A 129 -9.84 -3.38 -3.31
CA TRP A 129 -10.36 -2.23 -4.03
C TRP A 129 -9.19 -1.40 -4.55
N GLU A 130 -9.24 -1.05 -5.82
CA GLU A 130 -8.38 -0.04 -6.43
C GLU A 130 -9.13 1.29 -6.41
N ILE A 131 -8.52 2.32 -5.84
CA ILE A 131 -9.06 3.67 -5.81
C ILE A 131 -8.13 4.58 -6.59
N GLU A 132 -8.60 5.07 -7.75
CA GLU A 132 -7.89 6.09 -8.51
C GLU A 132 -8.50 7.48 -8.21
N TRP A 133 -7.70 8.35 -7.58
CA TRP A 133 -8.10 9.71 -7.28
C TRP A 133 -7.00 10.72 -7.59
N ARG A 134 -7.22 11.51 -8.63
CA ARG A 134 -6.29 12.51 -9.20
C ARG A 134 -5.09 11.86 -9.87
N ASP A 135 -4.05 11.65 -9.09
CA ASP A 135 -2.73 11.14 -9.44
C ASP A 135 -2.28 10.28 -8.27
N ILE A 136 -3.21 9.54 -7.68
CA ILE A 136 -2.96 8.62 -6.57
C ILE A 136 -3.81 7.39 -6.83
N GLU A 137 -3.16 6.24 -6.88
CA GLU A 137 -3.79 4.92 -6.91
C GLU A 137 -3.59 4.27 -5.54
N VAL A 138 -4.66 3.73 -4.97
CA VAL A 138 -4.64 3.11 -3.63
C VAL A 138 -5.30 1.75 -3.68
N ASP A 139 -4.53 0.73 -3.30
CA ASP A 139 -5.03 -0.62 -3.15
C ASP A 139 -5.41 -0.85 -1.69
N ILE A 140 -6.69 -1.12 -1.44
CA ILE A 140 -7.20 -1.29 -0.08
C ILE A 140 -8.13 -2.50 0.04
N ASN A 141 -7.84 -3.37 1.00
CA ASN A 141 -8.68 -4.54 1.22
C ASN A 141 -9.98 -4.19 1.97
N ALA A 142 -10.88 -5.17 2.08
CA ALA A 142 -12.18 -4.98 2.74
C ALA A 142 -12.08 -4.63 4.25
N ASP A 143 -10.96 -4.93 4.91
CA ASP A 143 -10.69 -4.58 6.31
C ASP A 143 -10.11 -3.16 6.48
N GLY A 144 -9.85 -2.45 5.37
CA GLY A 144 -9.25 -1.11 5.37
C GLY A 144 -7.72 -1.12 5.49
N LEU A 145 -7.06 -2.28 5.30
CA LEU A 145 -5.60 -2.34 5.21
C LEU A 145 -5.17 -1.91 3.82
N VAL A 146 -4.34 -0.87 3.75
CA VAL A 146 -3.76 -0.39 2.49
C VAL A 146 -2.59 -1.30 2.12
N LEU A 147 -2.65 -1.84 0.91
CA LEU A 147 -1.72 -2.82 0.36
C LEU A 147 -0.59 -2.15 -0.41
N ASP A 148 -0.94 -1.14 -1.22
CA ASP A 148 -0.07 -0.43 -2.15
C ASP A 148 -0.57 1.02 -2.34
N VAL A 149 0.34 1.93 -2.71
CA VAL A 149 0.03 3.34 -3.00
C VAL A 149 1.00 3.91 -4.02
N ASP A 150 0.50 4.31 -5.18
CA ASP A 150 1.27 4.92 -6.28
C ASP A 150 0.76 6.32 -6.66
N ARG A 151 1.56 7.04 -7.46
CA ARG A 151 1.29 8.42 -7.95
C ARG A 151 1.53 8.62 -9.44
#